data_AF-D2HF36-F1
#
_entry.id   AF-D2HF36-F1
#
_cell.length_a   1.000
_cell.length_b   1.000
_cell.length_c   1.000
_cell.angle_alpha   90.00
_cell.angle_beta   90.00
_cell.angle_gamma   90.00
#
_symmetry.space_group_name_H-M   'P 1'
#
loop_
_entity.id
_entity.type
_entity.pdbx_description
1 polymer ?
#
loop_
_entity_poly.entity_id
_entity_poly.type
_entity_poly.pdbx_seq_one_letter_code
_entity_poly.pdbx_strand_id
1 'polypeptide(L)'
;TLEAILNFKYSGGPGHVEGYYRNLSLGLHVEAEPSVFFTRVSTLPATSTRQCHLLLDVFNSTEHELTVSARGNEELILHAGECQRMAIQVDKFNFESFPESPGEKGQFANPKQLEEERQEARGLEIDSKLDVHWRAGFSLTGPHPSLKRTGEASVEGLLNQLVLEHLQLAPLQW
;
A
#
# COMPACT_ATOMS: atom_id res chain seq x y z
N THR A 1 -6.65 -10.72 3.99
CA THR A 1 -7.71 -11.39 4.76
C THR A 1 -7.30 -11.39 6.23
N LEU A 2 -8.25 -11.30 7.16
CA LEU A 2 -7.99 -11.39 8.60
C LEU A 2 -8.79 -12.57 9.15
N GLU A 3 -8.09 -13.49 9.80
CA GLU A 3 -8.69 -14.65 10.45
C GLU A 3 -8.48 -14.56 11.95
N ALA A 4 -9.54 -14.80 12.73
CA ALA A 4 -9.47 -14.84 14.18
C ALA A 4 -10.38 -15.93 14.73
N ILE A 5 -9.92 -16.62 15.78
CA ILE A 5 -10.75 -17.57 16.53
C ILE A 5 -10.95 -17.02 17.93
N LEU A 6 -12.18 -16.64 18.25
CA LEU A 6 -12.55 -16.25 19.60
C LEU A 6 -12.99 -17.50 20.37
N ASN A 7 -12.26 -17.82 21.44
CA ASN A 7 -12.58 -18.92 22.32
C ASN A 7 -13.23 -18.39 23.59
N PHE A 8 -14.47 -18.80 23.84
CA PHE A 8 -15.23 -18.43 25.01
C PHE A 8 -15.33 -19.62 25.94
N LYS A 9 -14.78 -19.45 27.14
CA LYS A 9 -14.99 -20.37 28.25
C LYS A 9 -16.05 -19.78 29.18
N TYR A 10 -17.12 -20.52 29.39
CA TYR A 10 -18.19 -20.13 30.31
C TYR A 10 -18.45 -21.22 31.34
N SER A 11 -18.58 -20.82 32.60
CA SER A 11 -18.94 -21.70 33.71
C SER A 11 -19.88 -20.95 34.65
N GLY A 12 -20.91 -21.63 35.17
CA GLY A 12 -21.85 -21.05 36.12
C GLY A 12 -22.60 -22.12 36.93
N GLY A 13 -23.23 -21.69 38.03
CA GLY A 13 -24.05 -22.55 38.88
C GLY A 13 -23.27 -23.67 39.59
N PRO A 14 -23.96 -24.76 40.02
CA PRO A 14 -23.33 -25.91 40.68
C PRO A 14 -22.18 -26.52 39.86
N GLY A 15 -22.31 -26.52 38.52
CA GLY A 15 -21.27 -27.01 37.63
C GLY A 15 -19.95 -26.23 37.71
N HIS A 16 -19.98 -24.92 37.99
CA HIS A 16 -18.75 -24.14 38.21
C HIS A 16 -18.02 -24.56 39.50
N VAL A 17 -18.77 -24.80 40.58
CA VAL A 17 -18.23 -25.27 41.87
C VAL A 17 -17.60 -26.66 41.73
N GLU A 18 -18.17 -27.49 40.87
CA GLU A 18 -17.65 -28.83 40.52
C GLU A 18 -16.55 -28.81 39.44
N GLY A 19 -16.15 -27.63 38.95
CA GLY A 19 -15.06 -27.46 37.98
C GLY A 19 -15.43 -27.66 36.51
N TYR A 20 -16.72 -27.88 36.20
CA TYR A 20 -17.20 -27.98 34.83
C TYR A 20 -17.32 -26.62 34.16
N TYR A 21 -17.07 -26.62 32.85
CA TYR A 21 -17.23 -25.45 32.00
C TYR A 21 -17.67 -25.88 30.60
N ARG A 22 -18.20 -24.93 29.84
CA ARG A 22 -18.43 -25.06 28.40
C ARG A 22 -17.41 -24.23 27.65
N ASN A 23 -17.02 -24.75 26.49
CA ASN A 23 -16.15 -24.06 25.56
C ASN A 23 -16.93 -23.83 24.26
N LEU A 24 -16.84 -22.62 23.73
CA LEU A 24 -17.42 -22.21 22.46
C LEU A 24 -16.31 -21.54 21.65
N SER A 25 -16.09 -21.98 20.43
CA SER A 25 -15.15 -21.34 19.50
C SER A 25 -15.93 -20.67 18.37
N LEU A 26 -15.65 -19.39 18.12
CA LEU A 26 -16.19 -18.62 17.01
C LEU A 26 -15.04 -18.27 16.06
N GLY A 27 -15.11 -18.78 14.83
CA GLY A 27 -14.23 -18.36 13.74
C GLY A 27 -14.75 -17.08 13.09
N LEU A 28 -13.87 -16.10 12.90
CA LEU A 28 -14.09 -14.89 12.12
C LEU A 28 -13.17 -14.93 10.92
N HIS A 29 -13.73 -14.77 9.73
CA HIS A 29 -13.00 -14.61 8.48
C HIS A 29 -13.43 -13.29 7.85
N VAL A 30 -12.48 -12.38 7.64
CA VAL A 30 -12.72 -11.07 7.05
C VAL A 30 -11.90 -10.92 5.78
N GLU A 31 -12.58 -10.74 4.66
CA GLU A 31 -11.96 -10.42 3.39
C GLU A 31 -12.09 -8.91 3.13
N ALA A 32 -10.96 -8.27 2.84
CA ALA A 32 -10.91 -6.86 2.52
C ALA A 32 -10.42 -6.73 1.08
N GLU A 33 -11.25 -6.13 0.23
CA GLU A 33 -10.88 -5.80 -1.15
C GLU A 33 -10.25 -4.40 -1.18
N PRO A 34 -9.18 -4.20 -1.97
CA PRO A 34 -8.56 -2.90 -2.08
C PRO A 34 -9.49 -1.93 -2.84
N SER A 35 -9.54 -0.69 -2.35
CA SER A 35 -10.39 0.37 -2.92
C SER A 35 -9.80 1.04 -4.16
N VAL A 36 -8.49 0.98 -4.31
CA VAL A 36 -7.74 1.56 -5.42
C VAL A 36 -6.78 0.51 -5.97
N PHE A 37 -6.72 0.41 -7.29
CA PHE A 37 -5.78 -0.46 -7.99
C PHE A 37 -4.90 0.36 -8.94
N PHE A 38 -3.63 -0.02 -9.05
CA PHE A 38 -2.77 0.46 -10.12
C PHE A 38 -2.74 -0.59 -11.23
N THR A 39 -3.20 -0.24 -12.43
CA THR A 39 -3.35 -1.20 -13.55
C THR A 39 -2.16 -1.15 -14.51
N ARG A 40 -1.45 -0.02 -14.55
CA ARG A 40 -0.30 0.19 -15.43
C ARG A 40 0.64 1.24 -14.85
N VAL A 41 1.93 1.06 -15.12
CA VAL A 41 2.98 2.07 -14.88
C VAL A 41 3.67 2.43 -16.18
N SER A 42 4.12 3.68 -16.31
CA SER A 42 5.09 4.09 -17.33
C SER A 42 5.84 5.34 -16.86
N THR A 43 6.92 5.72 -17.53
CA THR A 43 7.69 6.93 -17.21
C THR A 43 7.77 7.85 -18.42
N LEU A 44 7.74 9.16 -18.18
CA LEU A 44 8.05 10.18 -19.18
C LEU A 44 9.19 11.06 -18.69
N PRO A 45 10.10 11.50 -19.59
CA PRO A 45 11.13 12.46 -19.22
C PRO A 45 10.48 13.76 -18.75
N ALA A 46 11.07 14.39 -17.73
CA ALA A 46 10.71 15.75 -17.34
C ALA A 46 11.66 16.76 -18.00
N THR A 47 11.33 18.05 -17.89
CA THR A 47 12.17 19.15 -18.39
C THR A 47 13.55 19.19 -17.71
N SER A 48 13.64 18.70 -16.46
CA SER A 48 14.90 18.56 -15.71
C SER A 48 15.55 17.20 -15.98
N THR A 49 16.87 17.18 -16.18
CA THR A 49 17.66 15.96 -16.38
C THR A 49 17.74 15.06 -15.15
N ARG A 50 17.26 15.54 -13.99
CA ARG A 50 17.24 14.81 -12.71
C ARG A 50 15.85 14.33 -12.30
N GLN A 51 14.83 14.57 -13.12
CA GLN A 51 13.43 14.28 -12.80
C GLN A 51 12.74 13.54 -13.93
N CYS A 52 11.76 12.71 -13.57
CA CYS A 52 10.85 12.09 -14.52
C CYS A 52 9.42 12.14 -13.99
N HIS A 53 8.46 11.98 -14.88
CA HIS A 53 7.05 11.80 -14.52
C HIS A 53 6.76 10.31 -14.49
N LEU A 54 6.44 9.78 -13.32
CA LEU A 54 5.89 8.45 -13.15
C LEU A 54 4.38 8.51 -13.44
N LEU A 55 3.94 7.80 -14.47
CA LEU A 55 2.54 7.67 -14.82
C LEU A 55 1.97 6.39 -14.22
N LEU A 56 0.92 6.53 -13.43
CA LEU A 56 0.17 5.42 -12.83
C LEU A 56 -1.27 5.46 -13.32
N ASP A 57 -1.75 4.36 -13.91
CA ASP A 57 -3.17 4.20 -14.23
C ASP A 57 -3.89 3.73 -12.96
N VAL A 58 -4.62 4.65 -12.33
CA VAL A 58 -5.31 4.49 -11.05
C VAL A 58 -6.78 4.15 -11.31
N PHE A 59 -7.21 3.01 -10.79
CA PHE A 59 -8.58 2.50 -10.92
C PHE A 59 -9.30 2.50 -9.58
N ASN A 60 -10.52 3.05 -9.56
CA ASN A 60 -11.42 3.02 -8.42
C ASN A 60 -12.34 1.79 -8.50
N SER A 61 -12.14 0.82 -7.63
CA SER A 61 -12.98 -0.39 -7.54
C SER A 61 -14.23 -0.21 -6.69
N THR A 62 -14.38 0.93 -6.02
CA THR A 62 -15.50 1.20 -5.11
C THR A 62 -16.70 1.77 -5.86
N GLU A 63 -17.87 1.67 -5.24
CA GLU A 63 -19.11 2.29 -5.75
C GLU A 63 -19.21 3.80 -5.47
N HIS A 64 -18.22 4.38 -4.79
CA HIS A 64 -18.23 5.77 -4.36
C HIS A 64 -17.16 6.56 -5.12
N GLU A 65 -17.36 7.87 -5.23
CA GLU A 65 -16.31 8.75 -5.73
C GLU A 65 -15.12 8.76 -4.77
N LEU A 66 -13.91 8.66 -5.32
CA LEU A 66 -12.66 8.76 -4.57
C LEU A 66 -11.86 9.97 -5.06
N THR A 67 -11.26 10.68 -4.12
CA THR A 67 -10.23 11.69 -4.39
C THR A 67 -8.88 11.06 -4.06
N VAL A 68 -8.02 10.94 -5.07
CA VAL A 68 -6.66 10.40 -4.95
C VAL A 68 -5.66 11.56 -5.04
N SER A 69 -4.68 11.58 -4.14
CA SER A 69 -3.66 12.63 -4.06
C SER A 69 -2.28 11.99 -3.94
N ALA A 70 -1.28 12.60 -4.54
CA ALA A 70 0.13 12.20 -4.43
C ALA A 70 1.01 13.41 -4.07
N ARG A 71 2.23 13.15 -3.57
CA ARG A 71 3.17 14.20 -3.18
C ARG A 71 3.41 15.19 -4.33
N GLY A 72 3.08 16.46 -4.11
CA GLY A 72 3.38 17.54 -5.05
C GLY A 72 2.56 17.51 -6.35
N ASN A 73 1.46 16.76 -6.39
CA ASN A 73 0.59 16.64 -7.56
C ASN A 73 -0.83 17.16 -7.28
N GLU A 74 -1.58 17.45 -8.34
CA GLU A 74 -3.01 17.77 -8.25
C GLU A 74 -3.83 16.57 -7.80
N GLU A 75 -4.93 16.83 -7.08
CA GLU A 75 -5.87 15.77 -6.68
C GLU A 75 -6.62 15.24 -7.90
N LEU A 76 -6.69 13.93 -8.03
CA LEU A 76 -7.41 13.20 -9.06
C LEU A 76 -8.76 12.73 -8.51
N ILE A 77 -9.86 13.12 -9.13
CA ILE A 77 -11.20 12.66 -8.76
C ILE A 77 -11.57 11.49 -9.66
N LEU A 78 -11.88 10.34 -9.05
CA LEU A 78 -12.27 9.09 -9.71
C LEU A 78 -13.69 8.73 -9.35
N HIS A 79 -14.57 8.61 -10.35
CA HIS A 79 -15.90 8.04 -10.17
C HIS A 79 -15.85 6.52 -9.99
N ALA A 80 -16.98 5.93 -9.61
CA ALA A 80 -17.10 4.49 -9.39
C ALA A 80 -16.73 3.71 -10.66
N GLY A 81 -15.79 2.76 -10.55
CA GLY A 81 -15.32 1.95 -11.67
C GLY A 81 -14.48 2.73 -12.70
N GLU A 82 -14.04 3.94 -12.38
CA GLU A 82 -13.26 4.76 -13.30
C GLU A 82 -11.75 4.45 -13.20
N CYS A 83 -11.06 4.50 -14.34
CA CYS A 83 -9.60 4.42 -14.43
C CYS A 83 -9.06 5.69 -15.07
N GLN A 84 -8.20 6.42 -14.36
CA GLN A 84 -7.53 7.60 -14.91
C GLN A 84 -6.02 7.57 -14.65
N ARG A 85 -5.27 8.27 -15.49
CA ARG A 85 -3.81 8.33 -15.42
C ARG A 85 -3.34 9.49 -14.55
N MET A 86 -2.65 9.18 -13.46
CA MET A 86 -1.98 10.14 -12.59
C MET A 86 -0.51 10.28 -12.97
N ALA A 87 0.01 11.51 -13.08
CA ALA A 87 1.41 11.76 -13.41
C ALA A 87 2.15 12.37 -12.23
N ILE A 88 2.96 11.60 -11.53
CA ILE A 88 3.69 12.03 -10.33
C ILE A 88 5.11 12.42 -10.73
N GLN A 89 5.52 13.65 -10.42
CA GLN A 89 6.90 14.08 -10.63
C GLN A 89 7.79 13.47 -9.54
N VAL A 90 8.79 12.69 -9.95
CA VAL A 90 9.74 12.06 -9.04
C VAL A 90 11.16 12.44 -9.41
N ASP A 91 11.96 12.74 -8.39
CA ASP A 91 13.41 12.91 -8.53
C ASP A 91 14.07 11.55 -8.82
N LYS A 92 15.24 11.59 -9.47
CA LYS A 92 16.08 10.40 -9.68
C LYS A 92 16.28 9.69 -8.35
N PHE A 93 15.82 8.45 -8.28
CA PHE A 93 16.08 7.58 -7.14
C PHE A 93 17.57 7.20 -7.14
N ASN A 94 18.25 7.41 -6.01
CA ASN A 94 19.61 6.95 -5.84
C ASN A 94 19.60 5.53 -5.27
N PHE A 95 19.55 4.54 -6.16
CA PHE A 95 19.49 3.13 -5.75
C PHE A 95 20.83 2.61 -5.19
N GLU A 96 21.91 3.40 -5.26
CA GLU A 96 23.24 3.03 -4.77
C GLU A 96 23.51 3.47 -3.33
N SER A 97 22.65 4.30 -2.72
CA SER A 97 22.84 4.80 -1.35
C SER A 97 22.39 3.85 -0.24
N PHE A 98 22.01 2.61 -0.57
CA PHE A 98 21.78 1.61 0.48
C PHE A 98 23.14 1.17 1.02
N PRO A 99 23.45 1.42 2.30
CA PRO A 99 24.73 0.99 2.84
C PRO A 99 24.88 -0.51 2.56
N GLU A 100 26.03 -0.91 2.02
CA GLU A 100 26.51 -2.26 2.29
C GLU A 100 26.41 -2.42 3.81
N SER A 101 25.59 -3.36 4.24
CA SER A 101 25.33 -3.66 5.66
C SER A 101 26.62 -3.43 6.44
N PRO A 102 26.64 -2.58 7.48
CA PRO A 102 27.88 -2.25 8.16
C PRO A 102 28.49 -3.58 8.61
N GLY A 103 29.62 -3.92 8.02
CA GLY A 103 30.23 -5.21 8.26
C GLY A 103 30.44 -5.37 9.75
N GLU A 104 29.84 -6.41 10.34
CA GLU A 104 30.54 -7.33 11.24
C GLU A 104 29.63 -8.46 11.74
N LYS A 105 30.16 -9.69 11.60
CA LYS A 105 29.99 -10.82 12.53
C LYS A 105 28.64 -11.53 12.55
N GLY A 106 28.39 -12.31 11.50
CA GLY A 106 27.41 -13.40 11.53
C GLY A 106 27.51 -14.22 10.27
N GLN A 107 28.25 -15.33 10.31
CA GLN A 107 28.13 -16.39 9.31
C GLN A 107 26.64 -16.78 9.18
N PHE A 108 26.15 -17.01 7.95
CA PHE A 108 24.80 -17.52 7.61
C PHE A 108 23.62 -16.54 7.41
N ALA A 109 23.83 -15.30 7.00
CA ALA A 109 22.72 -14.59 6.33
C ALA A 109 22.51 -15.21 4.93
N ASN A 110 21.34 -15.81 4.68
CA ASN A 110 21.03 -16.39 3.37
C ASN A 110 20.99 -15.24 2.34
N PRO A 111 21.78 -15.28 1.26
CA PRO A 111 21.83 -14.21 0.27
C PRO A 111 20.45 -13.88 -0.34
N LYS A 112 19.52 -14.83 -0.34
CA LYS A 112 18.13 -14.59 -0.77
C LYS A 112 17.37 -13.65 0.17
N GLN A 113 17.53 -13.80 1.47
CA GLN A 113 16.83 -12.98 2.47
C GLN A 113 17.35 -11.54 2.47
N LEU A 114 18.66 -11.36 2.26
CA LEU A 114 19.27 -10.04 2.19
C LEU A 114 18.80 -9.24 0.96
N GLU A 115 18.62 -9.90 -0.17
CA GLU A 115 18.07 -9.26 -1.37
C GLU A 115 16.58 -8.91 -1.21
N GLU A 116 15.81 -9.76 -0.53
CA GLU A 116 14.41 -9.50 -0.19
C GLU A 116 14.28 -8.27 0.71
N GLU A 117 15.07 -8.17 1.78
CA GLU A 117 15.10 -6.99 2.67
C GLU A 117 15.48 -5.71 1.92
N ARG A 118 16.43 -5.81 0.97
CA ARG A 118 16.80 -4.68 0.11
C ARG A 118 15.67 -4.26 -0.84
N GLN A 119 14.91 -5.21 -1.38
CA GLN A 119 13.76 -4.93 -2.24
C GLN A 119 12.61 -4.29 -1.45
N GLU A 120 12.36 -4.76 -0.22
CA GLU A 120 11.39 -4.15 0.70
C GLU A 120 11.80 -2.71 1.06
N ALA A 121 13.06 -2.48 1.43
CA ALA A 121 13.57 -1.15 1.74
C ALA A 121 13.43 -0.18 0.56
N ARG A 122 13.65 -0.65 -0.67
CA ARG A 122 13.41 0.13 -1.90
C ARG A 122 11.93 0.44 -2.10
N GLY A 123 11.05 -0.53 -1.84
CA GLY A 123 9.61 -0.33 -1.92
C GLY A 123 9.12 0.74 -0.98
N LEU A 124 9.55 0.70 0.28
CA LEU A 124 9.22 1.71 1.28
C LEU A 124 9.73 3.12 0.91
N GLU A 125 10.91 3.22 0.31
CA GLU A 125 11.43 4.51 -0.17
C GLU A 125 10.60 5.07 -1.34
N ILE A 126 10.22 4.21 -2.29
CA ILE A 126 9.34 4.59 -3.41
C ILE A 126 7.99 5.05 -2.87
N ASP A 127 7.41 4.29 -1.95
CA ASP A 127 6.10 4.60 -1.37
C ASP A 127 6.11 5.93 -0.62
N SER A 128 7.14 6.16 0.22
CA SER A 128 7.35 7.42 0.94
C SER A 128 7.50 8.63 0.01
N LYS A 129 8.14 8.45 -1.16
CA LYS A 129 8.30 9.52 -2.14
C LYS A 129 7.01 9.79 -2.92
N LEU A 130 6.27 8.76 -3.30
CA LEU A 130 5.01 8.91 -4.03
C LEU A 130 3.89 9.44 -3.14
N ASP A 131 3.81 8.95 -1.89
CA ASP A 131 2.88 9.39 -0.84
C ASP A 131 1.44 9.44 -1.36
N VAL A 132 0.98 8.32 -1.94
CA VAL A 132 -0.33 8.26 -2.60
C VAL A 132 -1.41 7.92 -1.57
N HIS A 133 -2.37 8.82 -1.41
CA HIS A 133 -3.50 8.66 -0.51
C HIS A 133 -4.81 8.79 -1.26
N TRP A 134 -5.84 8.11 -0.77
CA TRP A 134 -7.20 8.25 -1.27
C TRP A 134 -8.16 8.60 -0.13
N ARG A 135 -9.21 9.35 -0.48
CA ARG A 135 -10.32 9.69 0.40
C ARG A 135 -11.63 9.52 -0.34
N ALA A 136 -12.61 8.89 0.31
CA ALA A 136 -13.95 8.85 -0.27
C ALA A 136 -14.56 10.25 -0.25
N GLY A 137 -15.15 10.66 -1.37
CA GLY A 137 -15.89 11.91 -1.49
C GLY A 137 -17.07 11.93 -0.53
N PHE A 138 -17.32 13.09 0.09
CA PHE A 138 -18.52 13.27 0.92
C PHE A 138 -19.73 13.45 0.01
N SER A 139 -20.67 12.53 0.07
CA SER A 139 -21.98 12.77 -0.53
C SER A 139 -22.70 13.88 0.26
N LEU A 140 -22.99 15.01 -0.40
CA LEU A 140 -23.63 16.19 0.19
C LEU A 140 -25.12 15.98 0.53
N THR A 141 -25.67 14.77 0.35
CA THR A 141 -27.06 14.45 0.68
C THR A 141 -27.17 13.72 2.01
N GLY A 142 -27.03 14.43 3.13
CA GLY A 142 -27.54 13.97 4.43
C GLY A 142 -26.66 14.28 5.64
N PRO A 143 -27.26 14.55 6.82
CA PRO A 143 -26.53 14.86 8.05
C PRO A 143 -26.18 13.55 8.77
N HIS A 144 -25.27 12.76 8.19
CA HIS A 144 -24.60 11.72 8.96
C HIS A 144 -23.11 12.10 9.02
N PRO A 145 -22.47 12.05 10.21
CA PRO A 145 -21.02 12.10 10.31
C PRO A 145 -20.50 10.77 9.78
N SER A 146 -20.63 10.56 8.47
CA SER A 146 -20.16 9.37 7.78
C SER A 146 -18.66 9.33 7.96
N LEU A 147 -18.21 8.30 8.67
CA LEU A 147 -16.83 7.87 8.86
C LEU A 147 -15.95 8.35 7.70
N LYS A 148 -14.99 9.26 7.97
CA LYS A 148 -14.02 9.70 6.97
C LYS A 148 -13.26 8.47 6.49
N ARG A 149 -13.65 7.90 5.35
CA ARG A 149 -12.98 6.76 4.73
C ARG A 149 -11.78 7.30 3.97
N THR A 150 -10.61 7.02 4.49
CA THR A 150 -9.33 7.40 3.90
C THR A 150 -8.41 6.19 3.95
N GLY A 151 -7.48 6.10 3.01
CA GLY A 151 -6.47 5.06 3.00
C GLY A 151 -5.24 5.47 2.19
N GLU A 152 -4.18 4.71 2.37
CA GLU A 152 -2.95 4.80 1.60
C GLU A 152 -3.03 3.83 0.41
N ALA A 153 -2.53 4.24 -0.74
CA ALA A 153 -2.43 3.41 -1.94
C ALA A 153 -0.96 3.09 -2.17
N SER A 154 -0.48 2.08 -1.45
CA SER A 154 0.93 1.70 -1.49
C SER A 154 1.30 0.97 -2.78
N VAL A 155 2.54 1.18 -3.23
CA VAL A 155 3.09 0.57 -4.43
C VAL A 155 3.96 -0.64 -4.06
N GLU A 156 3.39 -1.58 -3.29
CA GLU A 156 4.09 -2.77 -2.80
C GLU A 156 4.12 -3.94 -3.81
N GLY A 157 5.06 -4.88 -3.60
CA GLY A 157 5.13 -6.14 -4.34
C GLY A 157 5.50 -5.99 -5.82
N LEU A 158 4.69 -6.55 -6.72
CA LEU A 158 4.98 -6.61 -8.17
C LEU A 158 5.02 -5.22 -8.82
N LEU A 159 4.24 -4.27 -8.28
CA LEU A 159 4.20 -2.89 -8.75
C LEU A 159 5.49 -2.13 -8.42
N ASN A 160 6.11 -2.42 -7.27
CA ASN A 160 7.43 -1.89 -6.89
C ASN A 160 8.49 -2.25 -7.95
N GLN A 161 8.59 -3.53 -8.31
CA GLN A 161 9.56 -4.00 -9.31
C GLN A 161 9.31 -3.34 -10.68
N LEU A 162 8.04 -3.24 -11.10
CA LEU A 162 7.69 -2.63 -12.38
C LEU A 162 7.99 -1.12 -12.41
N VAL A 163 7.73 -0.41 -11.31
CA VAL A 163 8.10 1.01 -11.15
C VAL A 163 9.62 1.17 -11.20
N LEU A 164 10.36 0.30 -10.50
CA LEU A 164 11.81 0.30 -10.47
C LEU A 164 12.40 0.15 -11.88
N GLU A 165 11.91 -0.83 -12.65
CA GLU A 165 12.34 -1.05 -14.04
C GLU A 165 12.10 0.19 -14.92
N HIS A 166 10.93 0.81 -14.81
CA HIS A 166 10.60 2.00 -15.61
C HIS A 166 11.41 3.23 -15.20
N LEU A 167 11.79 3.35 -13.92
CA LEU A 167 12.67 4.41 -13.44
C LEU A 167 14.11 4.20 -13.89
N GLN A 168 14.59 2.95 -13.94
CA GLN A 168 15.93 2.61 -14.44
C GLN A 168 16.06 2.81 -15.95
N LEU A 169 15.00 2.55 -16.70
CA LEU A 169 14.96 2.74 -18.16
C LEU A 169 14.66 4.19 -18.58
N ALA A 170 14.30 5.07 -17.64
CA ALA A 170 14.05 6.47 -17.94
C ALA A 170 15.34 7.13 -18.46
N PRO A 171 15.29 7.91 -19.57
CA PRO A 171 16.46 8.55 -20.17
C PRO A 171 16.92 9.76 -19.36
N LEU A 172 17.28 9.53 -18.10
CA LEU A 172 17.92 10.50 -17.23
C LEU A 172 19.42 10.48 -17.53
N GLN A 173 20.03 11.65 -17.73
CA GLN A 173 21.48 11.75 -17.90
C GLN A 173 22.13 11.20 -16.62
N TRP A 174 22.87 10.11 -16.75
CA TRP A 174 23.37 9.33 -15.62
C TRP A 174 24.57 10.01 -14.96
#